data_AF-A0A6H1ZT19-F1
#
_entry.id   AF-A0A6H1ZT19-F1
#
_cell.length_a   1.000
_cell.length_b   1.000
_cell.length_c   1.000
_cell.angle_alpha   90.00
_cell.angle_beta   90.00
_cell.angle_gamma   90.00
#
_symmetry.space_group_name_H-M   'P 1'
#
loop_
_entity.id
_entity.type
_entity.pdbx_description
1 polymer ?
#
loop_
_entity_poly.entity_id
_entity_poly.type
_entity_poly.pdbx_seq_one_letter_code
_entity_poly.pdbx_strand_id
1 'polypeptide(L)'
;MAEENYVKLELNKPVTMRFDAFAWGMHKVKDPIFGFEKTVKALAFHVVEIDFTPADTVFSLISTVAQKEFEPYLEAERFKRYKFQMIKTGDIHTPPRIMTAIPI
;
A
#
# COMPACT_ATOMS: atom_id res chain seq x y z
N MET A 1 -13.41 5.07 18.59
CA MET A 1 -12.60 5.83 17.62
C MET A 1 -11.59 4.84 17.10
N ALA A 2 -11.77 4.32 15.88
CA ALA A 2 -10.86 3.31 15.35
C ALA A 2 -9.57 4.02 14.97
N GLU A 3 -8.51 3.82 15.75
CA GLU A 3 -7.16 4.22 15.34
C GLU A 3 -6.87 3.48 14.03
N GLU A 4 -6.88 4.25 12.96
CA GLU A 4 -6.61 3.84 11.61
C GLU A 4 -5.16 3.32 11.55
N ASN A 5 -4.96 2.02 11.84
CA ASN A 5 -3.68 1.27 11.73
C ASN A 5 -3.25 1.13 10.26
N TYR A 6 -3.20 2.26 9.55
CA TYR A 6 -2.82 2.35 8.16
C TYR A 6 -1.44 2.99 8.04
N VAL A 7 -0.55 2.36 7.27
CA VAL A 7 0.74 2.98 6.95
C VAL A 7 0.53 4.21 6.08
N LYS A 8 0.88 5.38 6.62
CA LYS A 8 0.85 6.66 5.90
C LYS A 8 2.25 6.97 5.39
N LEU A 9 2.41 6.96 4.06
CA LEU A 9 3.68 7.31 3.43
C LEU A 9 3.87 8.83 3.41
N GLU A 10 4.97 9.29 4.01
CA GLU A 10 5.39 10.69 3.93
C GLU A 10 5.97 11.03 2.56
N LEU A 11 5.85 12.30 2.17
CA LEU A 11 6.37 12.79 0.90
C LEU A 11 7.88 12.69 0.84
N ASN A 12 8.39 12.09 -0.24
CA ASN A 12 9.81 11.86 -0.51
C ASN A 12 10.57 11.08 0.58
N LYS A 13 9.86 10.37 1.45
CA LYS A 13 10.47 9.45 2.42
C LYS A 13 10.17 8.02 2.00
N PRO A 14 11.18 7.26 1.55
CA PRO A 14 11.00 5.86 1.26
C PRO A 14 10.80 5.09 2.59
N VAL A 15 9.83 4.18 2.60
CA VAL A 15 9.52 3.30 3.74
C VAL A 15 9.64 1.87 3.26
N THR A 16 10.42 1.06 3.98
CA THR A 16 10.60 -0.36 3.65
C THR A 16 9.57 -1.18 4.39
N MET A 17 8.79 -1.97 3.67
CA MET A 17 7.74 -2.81 4.26
C MET A 17 7.88 -4.26 3.85
N ARG A 18 7.55 -5.16 4.77
CA ARG A 18 7.38 -6.59 4.49
C ARG A 18 5.94 -6.98 4.71
N PHE A 19 5.42 -7.80 3.80
CA PHE A 19 4.04 -8.27 3.85
C PHE A 19 3.99 -9.80 3.98
N ASP A 20 2.98 -10.32 4.68
CA ASP A 20 2.71 -11.74 4.85
C ASP A 20 1.33 -12.15 4.33
N ALA A 21 0.38 -11.22 4.22
CA ALA A 21 -0.95 -11.46 3.68
C ALA A 21 -1.43 -10.28 2.83
N PHE A 22 -2.34 -10.55 1.89
CA PHE A 22 -3.04 -9.52 1.15
C PHE A 22 -4.53 -9.88 0.99
N ALA A 23 -5.36 -8.86 0.81
CA ALA A 23 -6.77 -8.99 0.54
C ALA A 23 -7.25 -7.87 -0.40
N TRP A 24 -8.24 -8.17 -1.21
CA TRP A 24 -8.95 -7.17 -2.00
C TRP A 24 -10.19 -6.70 -1.24
N GLY A 25 -10.27 -5.40 -0.97
CA GLY A 25 -11.42 -4.76 -0.34
C GLY A 25 -12.13 -3.79 -1.28
N MET A 26 -13.39 -3.50 -0.99
CA MET A 26 -14.14 -2.43 -1.66
C MET A 26 -14.23 -1.24 -0.70
N HIS A 27 -13.67 -0.09 -1.08
CA HIS A 27 -13.75 1.14 -0.30
C HIS A 27 -14.66 2.14 -1.00
N LYS A 28 -15.52 2.82 -0.24
CA LYS A 28 -16.22 4.00 -0.74
C LYS A 28 -15.30 5.20 -0.58
N VAL A 29 -14.89 5.80 -1.68
CA VAL A 29 -14.13 7.05 -1.68
C VAL A 29 -15.07 8.15 -2.14
N LYS A 30 -15.12 9.23 -1.37
CA LYS A 30 -15.84 10.44 -1.73
C LYS A 30 -14.90 11.33 -2.53
N ASP A 31 -15.30 11.70 -3.74
CA ASP A 31 -14.55 12.65 -4.54
C ASP A 31 -14.58 14.03 -3.86
N PRO A 32 -13.43 14.63 -3.52
CA PRO A 32 -13.40 15.90 -2.80
C PRO A 32 -13.80 17.10 -3.67
N ILE A 33 -13.83 16.96 -5.00
CA ILE A 33 -14.14 18.03 -5.95
C ILE A 33 -15.62 18.02 -6.30
N PHE A 34 -16.19 16.86 -6.60
CA PHE A 34 -17.57 16.72 -7.09
C PHE A 34 -18.53 16.12 -6.06
N GLY A 35 -18.04 15.65 -4.91
CA GLY A 35 -18.86 15.17 -3.79
C GLY A 35 -19.55 13.81 -4.02
N PHE A 36 -19.38 13.19 -5.19
CA PHE A 36 -19.93 11.87 -5.48
C PHE A 36 -19.14 10.75 -4.77
N GLU A 37 -19.87 9.74 -4.30
CA GLU A 37 -19.27 8.53 -3.73
C GLU A 37 -19.01 7.51 -4.85
N LYS A 38 -17.77 7.03 -4.93
CA LYS A 38 -17.39 5.94 -5.83
C LYS A 38 -16.87 4.76 -5.03
N THR A 39 -17.37 3.58 -5.33
CA THR A 39 -16.79 2.33 -4.83
C THR A 39 -15.55 2.02 -5.64
N VAL A 40 -14.41 1.94 -4.97
CA VAL A 40 -13.11 1.62 -5.56
C VAL A 40 -12.57 0.35 -4.94
N LYS A 41 -11.92 -0.47 -5.78
CA LYS A 41 -11.24 -1.67 -5.32
C LYS A 41 -9.91 -1.25 -4.69
N ALA A 42 -9.66 -1.65 -3.45
CA ALA A 42 -8.41 -1.42 -2.74
C ALA A 42 -7.70 -2.76 -2.52
N LEU A 43 -6.38 -2.72 -2.64
CA LEU A 43 -5.51 -3.84 -2.29
C LEU A 43 -4.94 -3.55 -0.90
N ALA A 44 -5.34 -4.33 0.09
CA ALA A 44 -4.83 -4.24 1.45
C ALA A 44 -3.77 -5.32 1.68
N PHE A 45 -2.65 -4.93 2.28
CA PHE A 45 -1.60 -5.82 2.74
C PHE A 45 -1.52 -5.77 4.26
N HIS A 46 -1.32 -6.93 4.87
CA HIS A 46 -0.87 -6.99 6.25
C HIS A 46 0.65 -6.78 6.29
N VAL A 47 1.09 -5.85 7.12
CA VAL A 47 2.48 -5.41 7.22
C VAL A 47 3.07 -5.95 8.50
N VAL A 48 4.06 -6.84 8.36
CA VAL A 48 4.73 -7.49 9.49
C VAL A 48 6.04 -6.80 9.89
N GLU A 49 6.57 -5.94 9.04
CA GLU A 49 7.81 -5.20 9.28
C GLU A 49 7.75 -3.84 8.58
N ILE A 50 8.14 -2.78 9.28
CA ILE A 50 8.33 -1.41 8.75
C ILE A 50 9.73 -0.97 9.14
N ASP A 51 10.54 -0.57 8.14
CA ASP A 51 11.92 -0.10 8.32
C ASP A 51 12.74 -1.00 9.26
N PHE A 52 12.70 -2.31 9.00
CA PHE A 52 13.39 -3.36 9.75
C PHE A 52 12.91 -3.57 11.19
N THR A 53 11.81 -2.91 11.58
CA THR A 53 11.17 -3.06 12.88
C THR A 53 9.89 -3.89 12.72
N PRO A 54 9.63 -4.88 13.60
CA PRO A 54 8.37 -5.60 13.60
C PRO A 54 7.19 -4.65 13.72
N ALA A 55 6.20 -4.84 12.86
CA ALA A 55 4.97 -4.05 12.84
C ALA A 55 3.76 -5.00 12.76
N ASP A 56 2.61 -4.50 13.19
CA ASP A 56 1.32 -5.18 13.03
C ASP A 56 0.31 -4.13 12.58
N THR A 57 0.35 -3.84 11.28
CA THR A 57 -0.44 -2.76 10.67
C THR A 57 -0.92 -3.17 9.28
N VAL A 58 -1.79 -2.36 8.68
CA VAL A 58 -2.31 -2.59 7.34
C VAL A 58 -1.80 -1.51 6.40
N PHE A 59 -1.44 -1.90 5.18
CA PHE A 59 -1.16 -0.96 4.10
C PHE A 59 -2.18 -1.13 2.99
N SER A 60 -2.97 -0.09 2.73
CA SER A 60 -4.03 -0.12 1.71
C SER A 60 -3.69 0.75 0.51
N LEU A 61 -3.71 0.14 -0.68
CA LEU A 61 -3.50 0.78 -1.97
C LEU A 61 -4.82 0.89 -2.72
N ILE A 62 -5.32 2.10 -2.86
CA ILE A 62 -6.54 2.40 -3.63
C ILE A 62 -6.23 2.63 -5.12
N SER A 63 -5.00 3.07 -5.43
CA SER A 63 -4.60 3.41 -6.81
C SER A 63 -4.44 2.18 -7.67
N THR A 64 -5.16 2.14 -8.79
CA THR A 64 -5.01 1.11 -9.84
C THR A 64 -3.58 1.04 -10.38
N VAL A 65 -2.86 2.17 -10.44
CA VAL A 65 -1.48 2.20 -10.93
C VAL A 65 -0.56 1.47 -9.97
N ALA A 66 -0.65 1.79 -8.66
CA ALA A 66 0.16 1.12 -7.64
C ALA A 66 -0.21 -0.36 -7.51
N GLN A 67 -1.50 -0.70 -7.65
CA GLN A 67 -1.96 -2.09 -7.66
C GLN A 67 -1.31 -2.90 -8.79
N LYS A 68 -1.22 -2.33 -10.00
CA LYS A 68 -0.56 -2.98 -11.14
C LYS A 68 0.93 -3.24 -10.91
N GLU A 69 1.62 -2.37 -10.17
CA GLU A 69 3.03 -2.62 -9.79
C GLU A 69 3.18 -3.84 -8.88
N PHE A 70 2.14 -4.15 -8.07
CA PHE A 70 2.13 -5.31 -7.17
C PHE A 70 1.65 -6.61 -7.82
N GLU A 71 0.88 -6.56 -8.91
CA GLU A 71 0.38 -7.75 -9.64
C GLU A 71 1.42 -8.87 -9.84
N PRO A 72 2.65 -8.62 -10.34
CA PRO A 72 3.64 -9.69 -10.53
C PRO A 72 4.13 -10.34 -9.22
N TYR A 73 3.94 -9.67 -8.08
CA TYR A 73 4.30 -10.17 -6.76
C TYR A 73 3.13 -10.84 -6.03
N LEU A 74 1.89 -10.56 -6.43
CA LEU A 74 0.70 -11.22 -5.88
C LEU A 74 0.60 -12.68 -6.34
N GLU A 75 1.05 -12.97 -7.57
CA GLU A 75 1.05 -14.33 -8.10
C GLU A 75 1.91 -15.26 -7.23
N ALA A 76 1.33 -16.42 -6.87
CA ALA A 76 1.95 -17.41 -5.99
C ALA A 76 2.49 -16.83 -4.66
N GLU A 77 1.90 -15.73 -4.19
CA GLU A 77 2.30 -15.02 -2.97
C GLU A 77 3.79 -14.64 -2.92
N ARG A 78 4.39 -14.35 -4.09
CA ARG A 78 5.81 -13.99 -4.21
C ARG A 78 6.20 -12.81 -3.33
N PHE A 79 5.28 -11.89 -3.06
CA PHE A 79 5.48 -10.74 -2.17
C PHE A 79 6.04 -11.13 -0.79
N LYS A 80 5.74 -12.34 -0.28
CA LYS A 80 6.28 -12.86 1.00
C LYS A 80 7.81 -13.00 1.01
N ARG A 81 8.42 -13.06 -0.17
CA ARG A 81 9.87 -13.26 -0.38
C ARG A 81 10.63 -11.94 -0.59
N TYR A 82 9.95 -10.80 -0.48
CA TYR A 82 10.54 -9.49 -0.74
C TYR A 82 10.19 -8.50 0.36
N LYS A 83 11.08 -7.54 0.59
CA LYS A 83 10.78 -6.26 1.23
C LYS A 83 10.57 -5.22 0.15
N PHE A 84 9.50 -4.46 0.24
CA PHE A 84 9.16 -3.42 -0.71
C PHE A 84 9.49 -2.07 -0.12
N GLN A 85 10.43 -1.37 -0.76
CA GLN A 85 10.69 0.02 -0.44
C GLN A 85 9.71 0.87 -1.23
N MET A 86 8.74 1.46 -0.54
CA MET A 86 7.69 2.28 -1.10
C MET A 86 8.04 3.76 -0.96
N ILE A 87 7.78 4.58 -1.98
CA ILE A 87 7.98 6.02 -1.92
C ILE A 87 6.78 6.77 -2.51
N LYS A 88 6.44 7.92 -1.92
CA LYS A 88 5.48 8.87 -2.48
C LYS A 88 6.23 10.11 -2.96
N THR A 89 6.36 10.28 -4.27
CA THR A 89 7.20 11.34 -4.88
C THR A 89 6.45 12.60 -5.27
N GLY A 90 5.12 12.58 -5.29
CA GLY A 90 4.28 13.70 -5.71
C GLY A 90 3.25 14.08 -4.66
N ASP A 91 2.33 14.97 -5.02
CA ASP A 91 1.30 15.54 -4.15
C ASP A 91 0.36 14.48 -3.48
N ILE A 92 -0.65 14.96 -2.74
CA ILE A 92 -1.59 14.08 -2.05
C ILE A 92 -2.31 13.09 -3.00
N HIS A 93 -2.47 13.46 -4.28
CA HIS A 93 -3.15 12.68 -5.32
C HIS A 93 -2.22 11.71 -6.06
N THR A 94 -0.91 11.92 -5.98
CA THR A 94 0.07 11.05 -6.62
C THR A 94 0.16 9.72 -5.87
N PRO A 95 -0.07 8.58 -6.56
CA PRO A 95 -0.01 7.29 -5.91
C PRO A 95 1.43 6.93 -5.52
N PRO A 96 1.61 6.20 -4.40
CA PRO A 96 2.92 5.69 -4.03
C PRO A 96 3.37 4.61 -5.03
N ARG A 97 4.68 4.42 -5.14
CA ARG A 97 5.29 3.46 -6.06
C ARG A 97 6.30 2.57 -5.35
N ILE A 98 6.54 1.39 -5.92
CA ILE A 98 7.64 0.52 -5.50
C ILE A 98 8.94 1.13 -6.02
N MET A 99 9.77 1.65 -5.13
CA MET A 99 11.11 2.13 -5.46
C MET A 99 12.08 0.97 -5.69
N THR A 100 11.98 -0.07 -4.87
CA THR A 100 12.81 -1.28 -4.95
C THR A 100 12.12 -2.45 -4.25
N ALA A 101 12.27 -3.65 -4.80
CA ALA A 101 11.90 -4.91 -4.15
C ALA A 101 13.18 -5.67 -3.79
N ILE A 102 13.46 -5.79 -2.49
CA ILE A 102 14.64 -6.44 -1.94
C ILE A 102 14.31 -7.89 -1.61
N PRO A 103 14.92 -8.91 -2.24
CA PRO A 103 14.68 -10.30 -1.87
C PRO A 103 15.17 -10.58 -0.44
N ILE A 104 14.44 -11.45 0.27
CA ILE A 104 14.71 -11.89 1.66
C ILE A 104 15.31 -13.29 1.66
#